data_AF-A0A497JT95-F1
#
_entry.id   AF-A0A497JT95-F1
#
_cell.length_a   1.000
_cell.length_b   1.000
_cell.length_c   1.000
_cell.angle_alpha   90.00
_cell.angle_beta   90.00
_cell.angle_gamma   90.00
#
_symmetry.space_group_name_H-M   'P 1'
#
loop_
_entity.id
_entity.type
_entity.pdbx_description
1 polymer ?
#
loop_
_entity_poly.entity_id
_entity_poly.type
_entity_poly.pdbx_seq_one_letter_code
_entity_poly.pdbx_strand_id
1 'polypeptide(L)'
;MSFSVKFSARGHPNVKSTHRTTFMTTREEGLSTRGDCVIVVGAEMGLRDIPDEAKRLAREEDTRILFRLTVGDVVFEARGHGHPGLEYTDPVDMVARRSSYTCGRTLMIGSDKTSTEIPTEIIESLRDPGTIARIELIFEK
;
A
#
# COMPACT_ATOMS: atom_id res chain seq x y z
N MET A 1 -14.75 -1.59 15.59
CA MET A 1 -14.04 -2.89 15.48
C MET A 1 -12.75 -2.64 14.70
N SER A 2 -11.62 -3.24 15.09
CA SER A 2 -10.33 -3.01 14.44
C SER A 2 -9.64 -4.31 14.08
N PHE A 3 -9.13 -4.42 12.85
CA PHE A 3 -8.32 -5.54 12.41
C PHE A 3 -7.01 -5.03 11.80
N SER A 4 -5.88 -5.65 12.15
CA SER A 4 -4.57 -5.25 11.62
C SER A 4 -3.87 -6.40 10.90
N VAL A 5 -3.25 -6.11 9.76
CA VAL A 5 -2.40 -7.05 9.00
C VAL A 5 -1.00 -6.46 8.87
N LYS A 6 0.02 -7.28 9.13
CA LYS A 6 1.43 -6.88 9.04
C LYS A 6 2.18 -7.79 8.10
N PHE A 7 3.05 -7.21 7.29
CA PHE A 7 3.91 -7.95 6.37
C PHE A 7 5.15 -7.13 6.01
N SER A 8 6.16 -7.82 5.49
CA SER A 8 7.39 -7.19 5.04
C SER A 8 7.42 -7.05 3.51
N ALA A 9 8.20 -6.09 3.06
CA ALA A 9 8.61 -5.90 1.67
C ALA A 9 10.03 -5.33 1.68
N ARG A 10 10.57 -5.00 0.51
CA ARG A 10 11.91 -4.43 0.38
C ARG A 10 12.00 -3.28 -0.61
N GLY A 11 13.11 -2.56 -0.52
CA GLY A 11 13.50 -1.53 -1.46
C GLY A 11 13.84 -2.06 -2.86
N HIS A 12 13.93 -1.15 -3.82
CA HIS A 12 14.45 -1.40 -5.15
C HIS A 12 15.12 -0.14 -5.72
N PRO A 13 16.23 -0.25 -6.48
CA PRO A 13 16.97 0.91 -7.01
C PRO A 13 16.13 1.86 -7.90
N ASN A 14 15.07 1.33 -8.49
CA ASN A 14 14.15 2.08 -9.37
C ASN A 14 12.96 2.73 -8.65
N VAL A 15 12.89 2.70 -7.32
CA VAL A 15 11.83 3.40 -6.56
C VAL A 15 11.95 4.91 -6.78
N LYS A 16 10.87 5.51 -7.28
CA LYS A 16 10.75 6.95 -7.56
C LYS A 16 9.67 7.62 -6.73
N SER A 17 8.52 6.97 -6.58
CA SER A 17 7.37 7.49 -5.83
C SER A 17 6.94 8.89 -6.28
N THR A 18 6.67 9.06 -7.57
CA THR A 18 6.29 10.37 -8.14
C THR A 18 4.85 10.44 -8.62
N HIS A 19 4.08 9.35 -8.50
CA HIS A 19 2.70 9.32 -8.98
C HIS A 19 1.76 10.19 -8.11
N ARG A 20 0.96 11.04 -8.75
CA ARG A 20 0.20 12.12 -8.06
C ARG A 20 -1.16 11.71 -7.49
N THR A 21 -1.61 10.49 -7.79
CA THR A 21 -2.98 10.04 -7.45
C THR A 21 -3.01 8.67 -6.78
N THR A 22 -1.88 7.97 -6.71
CA THR A 22 -1.80 6.62 -6.13
C THR A 22 -0.44 6.38 -5.50
N PHE A 23 -0.36 5.34 -4.67
CA PHE A 23 0.86 4.61 -4.36
C PHE A 23 0.55 3.10 -4.31
N MET A 24 1.56 2.25 -4.49
CA MET A 24 1.38 0.82 -4.67
C MET A 24 2.50 -0.01 -4.03
N THR A 25 2.13 -1.12 -3.39
CA THR A 25 3.06 -2.21 -3.03
C THR A 25 2.87 -3.37 -4.00
N THR A 26 3.93 -4.13 -4.29
CA THR A 26 3.85 -5.28 -5.20
C THR A 26 4.65 -6.47 -4.68
N ARG A 27 4.16 -7.69 -4.96
CA ARG A 27 4.91 -8.95 -4.75
C ARG A 27 5.98 -9.18 -5.81
N GLU A 28 5.93 -8.46 -6.94
CA GLU A 28 6.95 -8.56 -7.96
C GLU A 28 8.32 -8.22 -7.39
N GLU A 29 9.34 -8.95 -7.80
CA GLU A 29 10.69 -8.81 -7.28
C GLU A 29 11.45 -7.65 -7.97
N GLY A 30 11.04 -7.31 -9.19
CA GLY A 30 11.66 -6.31 -10.04
C GLY A 30 10.76 -5.12 -10.31
N LEU A 31 11.35 -3.93 -10.42
CA LEU A 31 10.65 -2.70 -10.77
C LEU A 31 11.29 -2.04 -11.98
N SER A 32 10.50 -1.82 -13.04
CA SER A 32 10.97 -1.07 -14.21
C SER A 32 11.14 0.42 -13.89
N THR A 33 11.92 1.14 -14.68
CA THR A 33 12.12 2.59 -14.51
C THR A 33 10.87 3.44 -14.80
N ARG A 34 9.81 2.83 -15.35
CA ARG A 34 8.52 3.49 -15.62
C ARG A 34 7.54 3.42 -14.44
N GLY A 35 7.76 2.51 -13.48
CA GLY A 35 6.88 2.37 -12.32
C GLY A 35 7.07 3.54 -11.35
N ASP A 36 6.18 4.52 -11.41
CA ASP A 36 6.25 5.75 -10.62
C ASP A 36 5.36 5.73 -9.37
N CYS A 37 4.40 4.80 -9.31
CA CYS A 37 3.52 4.57 -8.16
C CYS A 37 4.01 3.46 -7.21
N VAL A 38 4.96 2.61 -7.63
CA VAL A 38 5.50 1.53 -6.79
C VAL A 38 6.45 2.09 -5.75
N ILE A 39 6.19 1.78 -4.48
CA ILE A 39 6.99 2.26 -3.36
C ILE A 39 7.86 1.15 -2.77
N VAL A 40 7.42 -0.10 -2.82
CA VAL A 40 8.16 -1.28 -2.34
C VAL A 40 7.89 -2.48 -3.25
N VAL A 41 8.84 -3.40 -3.32
CA VAL A 41 8.80 -4.64 -4.11
C VAL A 41 8.95 -5.85 -3.20
N GLY A 42 8.73 -7.06 -3.73
CA GLY A 42 8.92 -8.30 -2.98
C GLY A 42 8.07 -8.37 -1.71
N ALA A 43 6.87 -7.79 -1.74
CA ALA A 43 5.92 -7.88 -0.64
C ALA A 43 5.56 -9.35 -0.37
N GLU A 44 5.49 -9.73 0.91
CA GLU A 44 5.12 -11.10 1.30
C GLU A 44 3.68 -11.47 0.89
N MET A 45 2.84 -10.45 0.66
CA MET A 45 1.42 -10.60 0.38
C MET A 45 0.97 -9.67 -0.74
N GLY A 46 -0.01 -10.13 -1.50
CA GLY A 46 -0.85 -9.33 -2.38
C GLY A 46 -2.21 -9.11 -1.73
N LEU A 47 -3.08 -8.33 -2.39
CA LEU A 47 -4.36 -7.95 -1.79
C LEU A 47 -5.29 -9.16 -1.57
N ARG A 48 -5.17 -10.19 -2.40
CA ARG A 48 -5.88 -11.48 -2.26
C ARG A 48 -5.54 -12.22 -0.96
N ASP A 49 -4.35 -12.06 -0.43
CA ASP A 49 -3.87 -12.81 0.72
C ASP A 49 -4.35 -12.22 2.05
N ILE A 50 -4.97 -11.03 2.03
CA ILE A 50 -5.54 -10.38 3.21
C ILE A 50 -6.60 -11.28 3.86
N PRO A 51 -6.64 -11.43 5.20
CA PRO A 51 -7.64 -12.23 5.88
C PRO A 51 -9.08 -11.83 5.56
N ASP A 52 -9.98 -12.80 5.50
CA ASP A 52 -11.38 -12.56 5.13
C ASP A 52 -12.10 -11.58 6.07
N GLU A 53 -11.69 -11.50 7.33
CA GLU A 53 -12.22 -10.53 8.28
C GLU A 53 -11.88 -9.08 7.89
N ALA A 54 -10.63 -8.81 7.51
CA ALA A 54 -10.21 -7.51 6.99
C ALA A 54 -10.89 -7.20 5.65
N LYS A 55 -11.03 -8.18 4.75
CA LYS A 55 -11.78 -8.02 3.48
C LYS A 55 -13.24 -7.64 3.72
N ARG A 56 -13.90 -8.25 4.72
CA ARG A 56 -15.28 -7.89 5.09
C ARG A 56 -15.36 -6.44 5.55
N LEU A 57 -14.49 -6.01 6.48
CA LEU A 57 -14.43 -4.62 6.94
C LEU A 57 -14.17 -3.65 5.78
N ALA A 58 -13.20 -3.95 4.92
CA ALA A 58 -12.85 -3.10 3.77
C ALA A 58 -14.01 -2.84 2.80
N ARG A 59 -15.01 -3.73 2.75
CA ARG A 59 -16.18 -3.57 1.88
C ARG A 59 -17.28 -2.69 2.48
N GLU A 60 -17.13 -2.25 3.73
CA GLU A 60 -18.07 -1.36 4.39
C GLU A 60 -17.65 0.10 4.16
N GLU A 61 -18.61 0.97 3.83
CA GLU A 61 -18.35 2.38 3.47
C GLU A 61 -17.86 3.22 4.66
N ASP A 62 -18.22 2.82 5.88
CA ASP A 62 -17.81 3.47 7.12
C ASP A 62 -16.45 3.01 7.65
N THR A 63 -15.84 1.98 7.03
CA THR A 63 -14.51 1.52 7.40
C THR A 63 -13.43 2.50 6.95
N ARG A 64 -12.57 2.90 7.89
CA ARG A 64 -11.32 3.60 7.64
C ARG A 64 -10.19 2.60 7.47
N ILE A 65 -9.34 2.85 6.47
CA ILE A 65 -8.17 2.02 6.19
C ILE A 65 -6.94 2.90 6.39
N LEU A 66 -6.05 2.51 7.29
CA LEU A 66 -4.75 3.13 7.51
C LEU A 66 -3.67 2.22 6.92
N PHE A 67 -2.92 2.75 5.96
CA PHE A 67 -1.68 2.18 5.47
C PHE A 67 -0.53 2.82 6.22
N ARG A 68 0.28 2.02 6.90
CA ARG A 68 1.51 2.46 7.58
C ARG A 68 2.71 1.74 6.99
N LEU A 69 3.69 2.50 6.52
CA LEU A 69 4.99 2.04 6.06
C LEU A 69 6.06 2.51 7.03
N THR A 70 6.87 1.58 7.52
CA THR A 70 8.03 1.87 8.39
C THR A 70 9.30 1.43 7.70
N VAL A 71 10.27 2.35 7.56
CA VAL A 71 11.60 2.11 6.98
C VAL A 71 12.63 2.73 7.91
N GLY A 72 13.46 1.90 8.54
CA GLY A 72 14.31 2.36 9.65
C GLY A 72 13.47 2.97 10.77
N ASP A 73 13.80 4.20 11.16
CA ASP A 73 13.08 4.99 12.18
C ASP A 73 12.02 5.93 11.59
N VAL A 74 11.84 5.93 10.26
CA VAL A 74 10.90 6.83 9.57
C VAL A 74 9.60 6.10 9.28
N VAL A 75 8.48 6.77 9.57
CA VAL A 75 7.13 6.24 9.37
C VAL A 75 6.36 7.12 8.40
N PHE A 76 5.75 6.50 7.40
CA PHE A 76 4.75 7.10 6.53
C PHE A 76 3.39 6.47 6.80
N GLU A 77 2.36 7.32 6.91
CA GLU A 77 0.97 6.90 7.11
C GLU A 77 0.06 7.55 6.09
N ALA A 78 -0.81 6.77 5.46
CA ALA A 78 -1.86 7.27 4.58
C ALA A 78 -3.22 6.68 5.01
N ARG A 79 -4.25 7.51 5.01
CA ARG A 79 -5.61 7.16 5.42
C ARG A 79 -6.54 7.21 4.22
N GLY A 80 -7.38 6.20 4.09
CA GLY A 80 -8.44 6.14 3.10
C GLY A 80 -9.67 5.42 3.64
N HIS A 81 -10.53 5.04 2.72
CA HIS A 81 -11.84 4.48 3.02
C HIS A 81 -12.03 3.11 2.38
N GLY A 82 -12.82 2.29 3.07
CA GLY A 82 -13.46 1.11 2.51
C GLY A 82 -14.52 1.48 1.46
N HIS A 83 -14.94 0.49 0.68
CA HIS A 83 -16.00 0.64 -0.31
C HIS A 83 -16.54 -0.75 -0.72
N PRO A 84 -17.85 -0.91 -0.98
CA PRO A 84 -18.42 -2.20 -1.40
C PRO A 84 -17.75 -2.81 -2.64
N GLY A 85 -17.18 -1.97 -3.50
CA GLY A 85 -16.41 -2.36 -4.69
C GLY A 85 -14.97 -2.81 -4.44
N LEU A 86 -14.50 -2.87 -3.19
CA LEU A 86 -13.17 -3.39 -2.85
C LEU A 86 -13.15 -4.93 -2.87
N GLU A 87 -12.90 -5.48 -4.07
CA GLU A 87 -12.97 -6.92 -4.31
C GLU A 87 -11.83 -7.71 -3.65
N TYR A 88 -10.62 -7.13 -3.59
CA TYR A 88 -9.39 -7.73 -3.03
C TYR A 88 -9.04 -9.07 -3.71
N THR A 89 -9.01 -9.06 -5.04
CA THR A 89 -8.81 -10.27 -5.87
C THR A 89 -7.42 -10.38 -6.46
N ASP A 90 -6.64 -9.29 -6.47
CA ASP A 90 -5.31 -9.29 -7.09
C ASP A 90 -4.26 -9.99 -6.21
N PRO A 91 -3.53 -10.98 -6.74
CA PRO A 91 -2.55 -11.74 -5.96
C PRO A 91 -1.20 -11.04 -5.84
N VAL A 92 -0.96 -9.91 -6.52
CA VAL A 92 0.36 -9.30 -6.67
C VAL A 92 0.39 -7.88 -6.12
N ASP A 93 -0.58 -7.05 -6.47
CA ASP A 93 -0.53 -5.61 -6.22
C ASP A 93 -1.53 -5.15 -5.15
N MET A 94 -1.14 -4.14 -4.38
CA MET A 94 -2.04 -3.36 -3.51
C MET A 94 -1.91 -1.88 -3.84
N VAL A 95 -2.98 -1.24 -4.31
CA VAL A 95 -2.99 0.17 -4.77
C VAL A 95 -3.88 1.01 -3.87
N ALA A 96 -3.30 2.01 -3.23
CA ALA A 96 -4.05 3.07 -2.60
C ALA A 96 -4.35 4.17 -3.63
N ARG A 97 -5.60 4.65 -3.65
CA ARG A 97 -6.06 5.63 -4.65
C ARG A 97 -6.65 6.86 -3.97
N ARG A 98 -6.31 8.02 -4.50
CA ARG A 98 -6.97 9.29 -4.14
C ARG A 98 -8.40 9.37 -4.70
N SER A 99 -8.66 8.76 -5.85
CA SER A 99 -10.01 8.68 -6.43
C SER A 99 -10.88 7.61 -5.76
N SER A 100 -12.16 7.57 -6.14
CA SER A 100 -13.12 6.51 -5.77
C SER A 100 -13.10 5.31 -6.72
N TYR A 101 -12.16 5.25 -7.67
CA TYR A 101 -12.09 4.13 -8.63
C TYR A 101 -11.71 2.84 -7.91
N THR A 102 -12.48 1.77 -8.14
CA THR A 102 -12.21 0.45 -7.57
C THR A 102 -11.89 -0.57 -8.65
N CYS A 103 -10.98 -1.49 -8.33
CA CYS A 103 -10.66 -2.69 -9.10
C CYS A 103 -10.04 -3.72 -8.16
N GLY A 104 -9.77 -4.95 -8.63
CA GLY A 104 -9.20 -6.04 -7.82
C GLY A 104 -7.92 -5.75 -7.04
N ARG A 105 -7.16 -4.71 -7.45
CA ARG A 105 -5.91 -4.22 -6.80
C ARG A 105 -6.12 -3.13 -5.78
N THR A 106 -7.31 -2.56 -5.69
CA THR A 106 -7.53 -1.33 -4.92
C THR A 106 -7.61 -1.67 -3.45
N LEU A 107 -6.62 -1.24 -2.67
CA LEU A 107 -6.56 -1.39 -1.21
C LEU A 107 -7.52 -0.42 -0.54
N MET A 108 -7.49 0.84 -0.92
CA MET A 108 -8.35 1.88 -0.35
C MET A 108 -8.61 2.97 -1.37
N ILE A 109 -9.76 3.63 -1.22
CA ILE A 109 -10.14 4.81 -2.00
C ILE A 109 -10.08 6.07 -1.13
N GLY A 110 -10.10 7.25 -1.76
CA GLY A 110 -10.10 8.52 -1.03
C GLY A 110 -8.85 8.73 -0.16
N SER A 111 -7.71 8.17 -0.57
CA SER A 111 -6.44 8.30 0.15
C SER A 111 -6.04 9.76 0.31
N ASP A 112 -5.76 10.17 1.55
CA ASP A 112 -5.28 11.52 1.88
C ASP A 112 -3.92 11.82 1.26
N LYS A 113 -3.06 10.80 1.15
CA LYS A 113 -1.71 10.88 0.59
C LYS A 113 -1.54 10.05 -0.67
N THR A 114 -0.56 10.43 -1.49
CA THR A 114 -0.13 9.70 -2.69
C THR A 114 1.37 9.45 -2.64
N SER A 115 1.93 8.84 -3.69
CA SER A 115 3.37 8.59 -3.77
C SER A 115 4.21 9.86 -3.56
N THR A 116 3.74 11.03 -4.02
CA THR A 116 4.46 12.30 -3.86
C THR A 116 4.58 12.81 -2.42
N GLU A 117 3.77 12.31 -1.50
CA GLU A 117 3.81 12.71 -0.08
C GLU A 117 4.63 11.76 0.80
N ILE A 118 5.28 10.76 0.21
CA ILE A 118 6.20 9.90 0.94
C ILE A 118 7.50 10.69 1.20
N PRO A 119 7.98 10.72 2.47
CA PRO A 119 9.21 11.42 2.84
C PRO A 119 10.39 11.00 1.96
N THR A 120 11.22 11.97 1.58
CA THR A 120 12.39 11.71 0.71
C THR A 120 13.36 10.74 1.37
N GLU A 121 13.50 10.79 2.69
CA GLU A 121 14.34 9.89 3.50
C GLU A 121 13.92 8.43 3.35
N ILE A 122 12.60 8.16 3.27
CA ILE A 122 12.08 6.82 2.98
C ILE A 122 12.44 6.41 1.55
N ILE A 123 12.24 7.30 0.58
CA ILE A 123 12.53 7.00 -0.84
C ILE A 123 14.01 6.70 -1.06
N GLU A 124 14.90 7.48 -0.46
CA GLU A 124 16.34 7.28 -0.54
C GLU A 124 16.75 5.95 0.09
N SER A 125 16.21 5.62 1.27
CA SER A 125 16.45 4.34 1.93
C SER A 125 15.95 3.16 1.08
N LEU A 126 14.78 3.29 0.46
CA LEU A 126 14.18 2.25 -0.37
C LEU A 126 14.87 2.07 -1.73
N ARG A 127 15.85 2.89 -2.11
CA ARG A 127 16.67 2.62 -3.30
C ARG A 127 17.71 1.52 -3.06
N ASP A 128 18.03 1.21 -1.81
CA ASP A 128 18.85 0.05 -1.48
C ASP A 128 17.97 -1.23 -1.48
N PRO A 129 18.27 -2.24 -2.32
CA PRO A 129 17.57 -3.52 -2.31
C PRO A 129 17.59 -4.25 -0.96
N GLY A 130 18.60 -3.98 -0.12
CA GLY A 130 18.73 -4.56 1.22
C GLY A 130 17.82 -3.91 2.27
N THR A 131 17.22 -2.77 1.96
CA THR A 131 16.33 -2.06 2.89
C THR A 131 15.02 -2.82 3.07
N ILE A 132 14.70 -3.18 4.30
CA ILE A 132 13.43 -3.81 4.67
C ILE A 132 12.39 -2.73 4.99
N ALA A 133 11.24 -2.86 4.34
CA ALA A 133 10.05 -2.09 4.62
C ALA A 133 9.06 -2.94 5.41
N ARG A 134 8.53 -2.40 6.51
CA ARG A 134 7.43 -3.04 7.25
C ARG A 134 6.14 -2.31 6.96
N ILE A 135 5.13 -3.06 6.53
CA ILE A 135 3.81 -2.54 6.22
C ILE A 135 2.83 -3.05 7.27
N GLU A 136 2.00 -2.13 7.76
CA GLU A 136 0.84 -2.42 8.61
C GLU A 136 -0.40 -1.81 7.98
N LEU A 137 -1.42 -2.63 7.77
CA LEU A 137 -2.75 -2.23 7.32
C LEU A 137 -3.70 -2.33 8.50
N ILE A 138 -4.41 -1.25 8.82
CA ILE A 138 -5.38 -1.22 9.92
C ILE A 138 -6.74 -0.86 9.34
N PHE A 139 -7.73 -1.71 9.60
CA PHE A 139 -9.12 -1.57 9.19
C PHE A 139 -9.94 -1.23 10.42
N GLU A 140 -10.46 -0.01 10.49
CA GLU A 140 -11.17 0.53 11.65
C GLU A 140 -12.58 0.93 11.27
N LYS A 141 -13.55 0.36 11.99
CA LYS A 141 -14.97 0.75 11.94
C LYS A 141 -15.39 1.37 13.26
#